data_AF-A0A1Y4UVR8-F1
#
_entry.id   AF-A0A1Y4UVR8-F1
#
_cell.length_a   1.000
_cell.length_b   1.000
_cell.length_c   1.000
_cell.angle_alpha   90.00
_cell.angle_beta   90.00
_cell.angle_gamma   90.00
#
_symmetry.space_group_name_H-M   'P 1'
#
loop_
_entity.id
_entity.type
_entity.pdbx_description
1 polymer ?
#
loop_
_entity_poly.entity_id
_entity_poly.type
_entity_poly.pdbx_seq_one_letter_code
_entity_poly.pdbx_strand_id
1 'polypeptide(L)'
;MKLRFRLPAVGLAASLLLTTAAQALNPSQALTLLNWYYLDPLPDQVFEQTDMNGIIQALGDPYTEYFTAEEYAAFHASLSDSELVGAGVSIQLADDGLLVTRVIPGSAAEAGGLLAGDVITAIDGQSCMKISLEQASALLGGEVGTSFQLTYLRDGQAHTVTLTRCAFVVPTAYTELWEDHIGYVACDAFGPETAGHVQEGLETYGSQADHWIMDLRNNGGGEVTAALNTISYFAGPNDQLVYMRASDGSINAQGSQSAQITDEPLIVLTNFYSASASELFASAIRDTGSGLLVGDRTYGKGVAQILLDSTLFPAFFSEGDALKMTAYRFFGPAGTSNDTIGVMPHLLLNPSLADEAAVLLSSPEPQGDTSGTARIDLNGAWYIDLEQACSTSYQAAFTALLEALPDGVLLRTGTGDGWEATTAADLAAACGLSGYHHRGFSDTDQSPYADEIGLLATYGVVLGAGDGTYRPAEALTRGQLCTLLAQALNCKVPTGESAFTDVSMDDWYGPSVNALASMGLVNGVGGGRFAPNDPVSHEQFITILSRLGRKLDLDLIQTWQNRPEAASAEYQNYSSWSWESVWLLAQDEDGLLWAAPSEIDPAGVTTREEAAALTCTLLCKLNLLPSLI
;
A
#
# COMPACT_ATOMS: atom_id res chain seq x y z
N MET A 1 -6.63 -25.77 -8.89
CA MET A 1 -6.54 -24.37 -8.44
C MET A 1 -5.17 -24.17 -7.82
N LYS A 2 -4.26 -23.51 -8.54
CA LYS A 2 -2.85 -23.37 -8.16
C LYS A 2 -2.73 -22.07 -7.36
N LEU A 3 -2.67 -22.13 -6.03
CA LEU A 3 -2.30 -20.97 -5.22
C LEU A 3 -0.85 -20.59 -5.59
N ARG A 4 -0.70 -19.52 -6.37
CA ARG A 4 0.60 -18.95 -6.75
C ARG A 4 1.11 -18.12 -5.58
N PHE A 5 1.68 -18.77 -4.57
CA PHE A 5 2.38 -18.06 -3.49
C PHE A 5 3.66 -17.44 -4.05
N ARG A 6 3.69 -16.12 -4.18
CA ARG A 6 4.96 -15.38 -4.29
C ARG A 6 5.53 -15.20 -2.90
N LEU A 7 6.74 -15.69 -2.67
CA LEU A 7 7.48 -15.31 -1.48
C LEU A 7 7.79 -13.81 -1.55
N PRO A 8 7.81 -13.11 -0.41
CA PRO A 8 8.35 -11.75 -0.38
C PRO A 8 9.78 -11.79 -0.93
N ALA A 9 10.16 -10.74 -1.66
CA ALA A 9 11.56 -10.42 -1.85
C ALA A 9 12.14 -10.19 -0.45
N VAL A 10 12.64 -11.26 0.17
CA VAL A 10 13.46 -11.16 1.36
C VAL A 10 14.72 -10.48 0.85
N GLY A 11 14.77 -9.16 1.00
CA GLY A 11 16.03 -8.46 1.02
C GLY A 11 16.88 -9.21 2.03
N LEU A 12 17.84 -10.01 1.54
CA LEU A 12 18.84 -10.60 2.39
C LEU A 12 19.56 -9.40 3.01
N ALA A 13 19.23 -9.10 4.26
CA ALA A 13 20.16 -8.45 5.15
C ALA A 13 21.32 -9.42 5.31
N ALA A 14 22.21 -9.43 4.32
CA ALA A 14 23.46 -10.16 4.37
C ALA A 14 24.28 -9.46 5.46
N SER A 15 24.21 -9.99 6.68
CA SER A 15 25.17 -9.69 7.73
C SER A 15 26.51 -10.31 7.33
N LEU A 16 27.17 -9.70 6.34
CA LEU A 16 28.56 -9.95 6.02
C LEU A 16 29.37 -9.28 7.13
N LEU A 17 30.16 -10.09 7.83
CA LEU A 17 31.22 -9.60 8.71
C LEU A 17 32.27 -8.90 7.83
N LEU A 18 32.01 -7.63 7.53
CA LEU A 18 32.88 -6.75 6.78
C LEU A 18 34.02 -6.30 7.70
N THR A 19 35.25 -6.57 7.28
CA THR A 19 36.39 -5.75 7.67
C THR A 19 36.04 -4.29 7.34
N THR A 20 36.22 -3.36 8.27
CA THR A 20 35.90 -1.94 8.08
C THR A 20 36.68 -1.38 6.89
N ALA A 21 36.06 -1.34 5.71
CA ALA A 21 36.51 -0.47 4.63
C ALA A 21 36.48 0.97 5.17
N ALA A 22 37.48 1.78 4.80
CA ALA A 22 37.48 3.17 5.21
C ALA A 22 36.23 3.87 4.66
N GLN A 23 35.44 4.49 5.54
CA GLN A 23 34.31 5.34 5.14
C GLN A 23 34.86 6.59 4.46
N ALA A 24 34.43 6.88 3.22
CA ALA A 24 34.95 8.04 2.49
C ALA A 24 34.23 9.33 2.88
N LEU A 25 32.90 9.26 3.03
CA LEU A 25 32.13 10.33 3.68
C LEU A 25 32.48 10.40 5.18
N ASN A 26 33.04 11.54 5.61
CA ASN A 26 33.34 11.74 7.03
C ASN A 26 32.15 12.35 7.81
N PRO A 27 32.11 12.19 9.15
CA PRO A 27 30.99 12.66 9.98
C PRO A 27 30.64 14.14 9.81
N SER A 28 31.64 15.02 9.67
CA SER A 28 31.37 16.46 9.50
C SER A 28 30.73 16.79 8.15
N GLN A 29 31.08 16.06 7.10
CA GLN A 29 30.45 16.17 5.78
C GLN A 29 29.02 15.64 5.83
N ALA A 30 28.79 14.49 6.49
CA ALA A 30 27.45 13.94 6.66
C ALA A 30 26.53 14.88 7.43
N LEU A 31 26.98 15.45 8.56
CA LEU A 31 26.22 16.46 9.30
C LEU A 31 25.90 17.70 8.45
N THR A 32 26.80 18.10 7.56
CA THR A 32 26.56 19.19 6.62
C THR A 32 25.43 18.85 5.63
N LEU A 33 25.47 17.66 5.03
CA LEU A 33 24.43 17.19 4.11
C LEU A 33 23.07 17.03 4.82
N LEU A 34 23.07 16.43 6.01
CA LEU A 34 21.87 16.28 6.83
C LEU A 34 21.25 17.64 7.16
N ASN A 35 22.05 18.61 7.58
CA ASN A 35 21.55 19.94 7.89
C ASN A 35 20.98 20.68 6.67
N TRP A 36 21.39 20.33 5.45
CA TRP A 36 20.88 20.94 4.22
C TRP A 36 19.60 20.29 3.70
N TYR A 37 19.47 18.98 3.83
CA TYR A 37 18.47 18.23 3.06
C TYR A 37 17.59 17.32 3.90
N TYR A 38 17.98 16.97 5.13
CA TYR A 38 17.18 16.05 5.94
C TYR A 38 15.81 16.65 6.23
N LEU A 39 14.77 15.84 6.07
CA LEU A 39 13.38 16.28 6.06
C LEU A 39 12.94 16.91 7.40
N ASP A 40 13.31 16.28 8.51
CA ASP A 40 12.88 16.65 9.85
C ASP A 40 14.02 17.32 10.63
N PRO A 41 13.75 18.06 11.71
CA PRO A 41 14.81 18.61 12.56
C PRO A 41 15.73 17.52 13.12
N LEU A 42 17.04 17.75 13.06
CA LEU A 42 18.03 16.79 13.56
C LEU A 42 17.98 16.68 15.10
N PRO A 43 17.89 15.46 15.68
CA PRO A 43 18.02 15.27 17.13
C PRO A 43 19.37 15.76 17.67
N ASP A 44 19.38 16.34 18.88
CA ASP A 44 20.62 16.84 19.51
C ASP A 44 21.72 15.76 19.58
N GLN A 45 21.34 14.50 19.83
CA GLN A 45 22.24 13.35 19.93
C GLN A 45 23.02 13.08 18.63
N VAL A 46 22.50 13.50 17.47
CA VAL A 46 23.18 13.33 16.18
C VAL A 46 24.47 14.15 16.12
N PHE A 47 24.48 15.34 16.71
CA PHE A 47 25.65 16.23 16.72
C PHE A 47 26.76 15.77 17.69
N GLU A 48 26.46 14.81 18.57
CA GLU A 48 27.43 14.24 19.52
C GLU A 48 28.21 13.04 18.93
N GLN A 49 27.79 12.54 17.77
CA GLN A 49 28.35 11.33 17.16
C GLN A 49 29.67 11.62 16.43
N THR A 50 30.62 10.69 16.54
CA THR A 50 31.98 10.84 15.98
C THR A 50 32.27 9.93 14.78
N ASP A 51 31.31 9.13 14.36
CA ASP A 51 31.40 8.24 13.20
C ASP A 51 30.05 8.13 12.48
N MET A 52 30.05 7.62 11.23
CA MET A 52 28.84 7.54 10.41
C MET A 52 27.79 6.62 11.01
N ASN A 53 28.19 5.49 11.61
CA ASN A 53 27.25 4.53 12.17
C ASN A 53 26.51 5.13 13.36
N GLY A 54 27.22 5.87 14.22
CA GLY A 54 26.63 6.64 15.31
C GLY A 54 25.64 7.68 14.80
N ILE A 55 25.98 8.44 13.75
CA ILE A 55 25.07 9.42 13.13
C ILE A 55 23.78 8.75 12.65
N ILE A 56 23.89 7.67 11.87
CA ILE A 56 22.72 6.95 11.32
C ILE A 56 21.86 6.35 12.44
N GLN A 57 22.48 5.74 13.45
CA GLN A 57 21.74 5.19 14.60
C GLN A 57 21.06 6.28 15.43
N ALA A 58 21.71 7.43 15.64
CA ALA A 58 21.16 8.55 16.40
C ALA A 58 20.03 9.26 15.66
N LEU A 59 19.99 9.23 14.33
CA LEU A 59 18.84 9.69 13.54
C LEU A 59 17.59 8.83 13.81
N GLY A 60 17.78 7.52 13.97
CA GLY A 60 16.66 6.59 14.16
C GLY A 60 15.73 6.47 12.94
N ASP A 61 16.14 7.00 11.78
CA ASP A 61 15.39 6.91 10.53
C ASP A 61 15.80 5.63 9.77
N PRO A 62 14.88 4.65 9.63
CA PRO A 62 15.18 3.38 8.99
C PRO A 62 15.42 3.49 7.48
N TYR A 63 15.22 4.67 6.86
CA TYR A 63 15.38 4.88 5.42
C TYR A 63 16.60 5.72 5.06
N THR A 64 17.30 6.28 6.06
CA THR A 64 18.56 7.00 5.85
C THR A 64 19.72 6.04 6.11
N GLU A 65 20.49 5.75 5.07
CA GLU A 65 21.50 4.70 5.04
C GLU A 65 22.77 5.21 4.36
N TYR A 66 23.93 4.86 4.92
CA TYR A 66 25.22 5.03 4.26
C TYR A 66 25.62 3.71 3.61
N PHE A 67 25.92 3.75 2.33
CA PHE A 67 26.39 2.60 1.56
C PHE A 67 27.88 2.74 1.25
N THR A 68 28.63 1.68 1.51
CA THR A 68 29.92 1.47 0.84
C THR A 68 29.71 1.29 -0.67
N ALA A 69 30.78 1.38 -1.45
CA ALA A 69 30.69 1.20 -2.91
C ALA A 69 30.12 -0.17 -3.33
N GLU A 70 30.45 -1.23 -2.58
CA GLU A 70 29.93 -2.58 -2.82
C GLU A 70 28.43 -2.66 -2.49
N GLU A 71 28.03 -2.13 -1.33
CA GLU A 71 26.61 -2.08 -0.92
C GLU A 71 25.79 -1.21 -1.88
N TYR A 72 26.34 -0.09 -2.36
CA TYR A 72 25.67 0.79 -3.30
C TYR A 72 25.46 0.13 -4.67
N ALA A 73 26.47 -0.59 -5.18
CA ALA A 73 26.35 -1.37 -6.40
C ALA A 73 25.32 -2.52 -6.25
N ALA A 74 25.31 -3.21 -5.10
CA ALA A 74 24.33 -4.25 -4.80
C ALA A 74 22.90 -3.70 -4.70
N PHE A 75 22.73 -2.51 -4.10
CA PHE A 75 21.45 -1.81 -4.03
C PHE A 75 20.90 -1.51 -5.43
N HIS A 76 21.71 -0.91 -6.32
CA HIS A 76 21.32 -0.66 -7.71
C HIS A 76 20.95 -1.95 -8.45
N ALA A 77 21.78 -2.98 -8.32
CA ALA A 77 21.51 -4.27 -8.95
C ALA A 77 20.19 -4.91 -8.45
N SER A 78 19.76 -4.63 -7.21
CA SER A 78 18.51 -5.17 -6.67
C SER A 78 17.23 -4.55 -7.28
N LEU A 79 17.35 -3.39 -7.95
CA LEU A 79 16.24 -2.71 -8.62
C LEU A 79 16.16 -3.05 -10.12
N SER A 80 17.22 -3.61 -10.69
CA SER A 80 17.34 -3.91 -12.11
C SER A 80 17.08 -5.38 -12.43
N ASP A 81 16.87 -5.63 -13.72
CA ASP A 81 16.83 -6.98 -14.27
C ASP A 81 18.06 -7.80 -13.86
N SER A 82 17.83 -9.06 -13.49
CA SER A 82 18.87 -9.95 -13.00
C SER A 82 19.31 -10.93 -14.09
N GLU A 83 20.60 -10.91 -14.44
CA GLU A 83 21.20 -11.95 -15.30
C GLU A 83 21.58 -13.16 -14.45
N LEU A 84 20.99 -14.32 -14.76
CA LEU A 84 21.20 -15.58 -14.05
C LEU A 84 21.62 -16.68 -15.02
N VAL A 85 22.25 -17.73 -14.49
CA VAL A 85 22.68 -18.91 -15.27
C VAL A 85 22.04 -20.17 -14.70
N GLY A 86 21.44 -20.98 -15.55
CA GLY A 86 20.79 -22.22 -15.13
C GLY A 86 19.69 -22.70 -16.06
N ALA A 87 18.67 -23.34 -15.48
CA ALA A 87 17.50 -23.82 -16.20
C ALA A 87 16.58 -22.69 -16.69
N GLY A 88 16.36 -21.66 -15.86
CA GLY A 88 15.41 -20.57 -16.12
C GLY A 88 13.94 -20.96 -15.94
N VAL A 89 13.60 -21.37 -14.71
CA VAL A 89 12.23 -21.64 -14.27
C VAL A 89 11.96 -20.95 -12.94
N SER A 90 10.75 -20.42 -12.78
CA SER A 90 10.19 -20.13 -11.45
C SER A 90 9.50 -21.37 -10.92
N ILE A 91 9.68 -21.65 -9.63
CA ILE A 91 9.21 -22.89 -9.01
C ILE A 91 8.49 -22.64 -7.68
N GLN A 92 7.61 -23.56 -7.35
CA GLN A 92 7.00 -23.71 -6.03
C GLN A 92 7.27 -25.12 -5.51
N LEU A 93 7.55 -25.24 -4.21
CA LEU A 93 7.69 -26.56 -3.59
C LEU A 93 6.32 -27.26 -3.57
N ALA A 94 6.30 -28.52 -4.00
CA ALA A 94 5.14 -29.40 -3.94
C ALA A 94 5.54 -30.76 -3.33
N ASP A 95 4.56 -31.52 -2.85
CA ASP A 95 4.82 -32.84 -2.26
C ASP A 95 5.51 -33.80 -3.24
N ASP A 96 5.15 -33.69 -4.51
CA ASP A 96 5.61 -34.58 -5.59
C ASP A 96 6.86 -34.07 -6.33
N GLY A 97 7.40 -32.90 -5.97
CA GLY A 97 8.58 -32.31 -6.61
C GLY A 97 8.56 -30.78 -6.63
N LEU A 98 9.13 -30.19 -7.68
CA LEU A 98 9.12 -28.73 -7.89
C LEU A 98 8.10 -28.39 -8.96
N LEU A 99 7.01 -27.73 -8.59
CA LEU A 99 6.02 -27.23 -9.55
C LEU A 99 6.60 -26.04 -10.30
N VAL A 100 6.70 -26.13 -11.62
CA VAL A 100 7.06 -25.00 -12.49
C VAL A 100 5.89 -24.04 -12.52
N THR A 101 6.08 -22.84 -12.00
CA THR A 101 5.07 -21.78 -12.02
C THR A 101 5.22 -20.89 -13.26
N ARG A 102 6.45 -20.72 -13.76
CA ARG A 102 6.76 -19.96 -14.97
C ARG A 102 8.04 -20.49 -15.61
N VAL A 103 8.11 -20.43 -16.94
CA VAL A 103 9.33 -20.66 -17.72
C VAL A 103 9.85 -19.30 -18.18
N ILE A 104 11.14 -19.03 -17.97
CA ILE A 104 11.73 -17.73 -18.29
C ILE A 104 12.07 -17.68 -19.79
N PRO A 105 11.68 -16.64 -20.53
CA PRO A 105 12.03 -16.50 -21.94
C PRO A 105 13.54 -16.50 -22.19
N GLY A 106 13.98 -17.09 -23.30
CA GLY A 106 15.40 -17.20 -23.67
C GLY A 106 16.19 -18.21 -22.84
N SER A 107 15.54 -18.96 -21.95
CA SER A 107 16.20 -19.90 -21.04
C SER A 107 16.39 -21.31 -21.62
N ALA A 108 17.18 -22.11 -20.92
CA ALA A 108 17.38 -23.52 -21.24
C ALA A 108 16.07 -24.32 -21.13
N ALA A 109 15.21 -24.00 -20.17
CA ALA A 109 13.93 -24.65 -19.95
C ALA A 109 12.94 -24.35 -21.07
N GLU A 110 12.90 -23.11 -21.57
CA GLU A 110 12.11 -22.74 -22.74
C GLU A 110 12.55 -23.53 -23.98
N ALA A 111 13.87 -23.54 -24.26
CA ALA A 111 14.43 -24.33 -25.36
C ALA A 111 14.16 -25.84 -25.22
N GLY A 112 14.02 -26.33 -23.98
CA GLY A 112 13.65 -27.70 -23.64
C GLY A 112 12.16 -28.02 -23.70
N GLY A 113 11.30 -27.02 -23.96
CA GLY A 113 9.85 -27.19 -24.06
C GLY A 113 9.14 -27.43 -22.73
N LEU A 114 9.73 -27.01 -21.61
CA LEU A 114 9.02 -26.97 -20.31
C LEU A 114 7.87 -25.97 -20.37
N LEU A 115 6.85 -26.19 -19.57
CA LEU A 115 5.66 -25.34 -19.45
C LEU A 115 5.31 -25.12 -17.99
N ALA A 116 4.63 -24.01 -17.70
CA ALA A 116 4.00 -23.79 -16.41
C ALA A 116 3.01 -24.92 -16.10
N GLY A 117 3.12 -25.52 -14.91
CA GLY A 117 2.36 -26.70 -14.51
C GLY A 117 3.12 -28.02 -14.55
N ASP A 118 4.28 -28.07 -15.19
CA ASP A 118 5.16 -29.24 -15.08
C ASP A 118 5.61 -29.42 -13.63
N VAL A 119 5.76 -30.67 -13.18
CA VAL A 119 6.34 -30.97 -11.86
C VAL A 119 7.69 -31.65 -12.06
N ILE A 120 8.77 -30.96 -11.72
CA ILE A 120 10.14 -31.50 -11.81
C ILE A 120 10.33 -32.51 -10.67
N THR A 121 10.54 -33.78 -11.03
CA THR A 121 10.67 -34.88 -10.08
C THR A 121 12.12 -35.29 -9.86
N ALA A 122 13.02 -35.07 -10.83
CA ALA A 122 14.44 -35.36 -10.67
C ALA A 122 15.35 -34.51 -11.58
N ILE A 123 16.56 -34.22 -11.08
CA ILE A 123 17.65 -33.55 -11.81
C ILE A 123 18.92 -34.42 -11.71
N ASP A 124 19.48 -34.83 -12.85
CA ASP A 124 20.61 -35.78 -12.94
C ASP A 124 20.40 -37.06 -12.11
N GLY A 125 19.15 -37.54 -12.08
CA GLY A 125 18.74 -38.71 -11.30
C GLY A 125 18.60 -38.48 -9.80
N GLN A 126 18.90 -37.28 -9.29
CA GLN A 126 18.61 -36.90 -7.90
C GLN A 126 17.15 -36.50 -7.76
N SER A 127 16.46 -37.07 -6.77
CA SER A 127 15.06 -36.75 -6.50
C SER A 127 14.89 -35.29 -6.08
N CYS A 128 13.89 -34.63 -6.65
CA CYS A 128 13.48 -33.27 -6.27
C CYS A 128 12.30 -33.25 -5.29
N MET A 129 11.87 -34.41 -4.77
CA MET A 129 10.82 -34.47 -3.76
C MET A 129 11.32 -33.97 -2.40
N LYS A 130 10.58 -33.04 -1.79
CA LYS A 130 10.84 -32.52 -0.43
C LYS A 130 12.23 -31.91 -0.24
N ILE A 131 12.85 -31.42 -1.31
CA ILE A 131 14.09 -30.65 -1.22
C ILE A 131 13.78 -29.19 -0.83
N SER A 132 14.77 -28.48 -0.29
CA SER A 132 14.66 -27.04 -0.05
C SER A 132 14.79 -26.24 -1.35
N LEU A 133 14.34 -24.97 -1.33
CA LEU A 133 14.55 -24.04 -2.45
C LEU A 133 16.05 -23.81 -2.73
N GLU A 134 16.89 -23.78 -1.70
CA GLU A 134 18.34 -23.68 -1.85
C GLU A 134 18.92 -24.89 -2.61
N GLN A 135 18.47 -26.10 -2.25
CA GLN A 135 18.86 -27.32 -2.97
C GLN A 135 18.35 -27.31 -4.41
N ALA A 136 17.11 -26.87 -4.64
CA ALA A 136 16.55 -26.74 -5.99
C ALA A 136 17.35 -25.77 -6.84
N SER A 137 17.68 -24.60 -6.29
CA SER A 137 18.50 -23.57 -6.95
C SER A 137 19.89 -24.11 -7.31
N ALA A 138 20.54 -24.83 -6.39
CA ALA A 138 21.84 -25.44 -6.64
C ALA A 138 21.81 -26.51 -7.75
N LEU A 139 20.71 -27.25 -7.89
CA LEU A 139 20.55 -28.26 -8.94
C LEU A 139 20.21 -27.64 -10.31
N LEU A 140 19.35 -26.62 -10.33
CA LEU A 140 18.90 -25.95 -11.56
C LEU A 140 19.95 -24.95 -12.09
N GLY A 141 20.70 -24.31 -11.19
CA GLY A 141 21.84 -23.44 -11.48
C GLY A 141 23.11 -24.24 -11.78
N GLY A 142 24.16 -23.55 -12.21
CA GLY A 142 25.48 -24.14 -12.50
C GLY A 142 26.27 -23.32 -13.53
N GLU A 143 27.41 -23.85 -13.96
CA GLU A 143 28.24 -23.17 -14.96
C GLU A 143 27.58 -23.14 -16.34
N VAL A 144 27.73 -22.03 -17.04
CA VAL A 144 27.23 -21.83 -18.40
C VAL A 144 27.78 -22.90 -19.36
N GLY A 145 26.94 -23.42 -20.23
CA GLY A 145 27.29 -24.45 -21.21
C GLY A 145 27.32 -25.89 -20.66
N THR A 146 27.17 -26.09 -19.36
CA THR A 146 27.03 -27.45 -18.80
C THR A 146 25.64 -28.01 -19.06
N SER A 147 25.56 -29.32 -19.34
CA SER A 147 24.28 -30.01 -19.54
C SER A 147 23.87 -30.81 -18.31
N PHE A 148 22.55 -30.95 -18.12
CA PHE A 148 21.96 -31.78 -17.08
C PHE A 148 20.66 -32.42 -17.59
N GLN A 149 20.28 -33.56 -17.02
CA GLN A 149 19.03 -34.24 -17.32
C GLN A 149 17.94 -33.81 -16.34
N LEU A 150 16.82 -33.34 -16.86
CA LEU A 150 15.65 -32.93 -16.08
C LEU A 150 14.51 -33.90 -16.37
N THR A 151 13.97 -34.52 -15.32
CA THR A 151 12.77 -35.37 -15.40
C THR A 151 11.60 -34.63 -14.76
N TYR A 152 10.49 -34.52 -15.51
CA TYR A 152 9.29 -33.82 -15.08
C TYR A 152 8.02 -34.61 -15.42
N LEU A 153 6.94 -34.31 -14.69
CA LEU A 153 5.61 -34.80 -14.97
C LEU A 153 4.79 -33.72 -15.67
N ARG A 154 4.13 -34.11 -16.76
CA ARG A 154 3.10 -33.33 -17.44
C ARG A 154 1.87 -34.21 -17.61
N ASP A 155 0.72 -33.78 -17.09
CA ASP A 155 -0.53 -34.56 -17.12
C ASP A 155 -0.37 -36.00 -16.59
N GLY A 156 0.47 -36.17 -15.56
CA GLY A 156 0.79 -37.46 -14.95
C GLY A 156 1.76 -38.36 -15.74
N GLN A 157 2.24 -37.93 -16.90
CA GLN A 157 3.22 -38.65 -17.69
C GLN A 157 4.63 -38.13 -17.43
N ALA A 158 5.59 -39.05 -17.29
CA ALA A 158 7.00 -38.71 -17.08
C ALA A 158 7.69 -38.42 -18.41
N HIS A 159 8.37 -37.28 -18.44
CA HIS A 159 9.22 -36.81 -19.53
C HIS A 159 10.64 -36.59 -19.01
N THR A 160 11.63 -36.84 -19.86
CA THR A 160 13.03 -36.55 -19.56
C THR A 160 13.62 -35.76 -20.70
N VAL A 161 14.27 -34.64 -20.38
CA VAL A 161 14.91 -33.76 -21.35
C VAL A 161 16.33 -33.44 -20.87
N THR A 162 17.28 -33.36 -21.80
CA THR A 162 18.62 -32.85 -21.53
C THR A 162 18.63 -31.36 -21.83
N LEU A 163 18.91 -30.55 -20.83
CA LEU A 163 19.02 -29.10 -20.95
C LEU A 163 20.49 -28.69 -20.89
N THR A 164 20.84 -27.56 -21.52
CA THR A 164 22.17 -26.95 -21.43
C THR A 164 22.01 -25.59 -20.77
N ARG A 165 22.66 -25.37 -19.62
CA ARG A 165 22.58 -24.12 -18.88
C ARG A 165 23.06 -22.95 -19.74
N CYS A 166 22.23 -21.92 -19.84
CA CYS A 166 22.58 -20.67 -20.49
C CYS A 166 22.34 -19.51 -19.52
N ALA A 167 22.91 -18.35 -19.86
CA ALA A 167 22.50 -17.10 -19.24
C ALA A 167 21.09 -16.73 -19.73
N PHE A 168 20.29 -16.17 -18.85
CA PHE A 168 18.97 -15.63 -19.13
C PHE A 168 18.70 -14.43 -18.21
N VAL A 169 17.78 -13.57 -18.61
CA VAL A 169 17.39 -12.38 -17.85
C VAL A 169 16.09 -12.66 -17.12
N VAL A 170 16.06 -12.37 -15.81
CA VAL A 170 14.83 -12.32 -15.02
C VAL A 170 14.46 -10.86 -14.84
N PRO A 171 13.40 -10.38 -15.52
CA PRO A 171 13.04 -8.98 -15.44
C PRO A 171 12.31 -8.67 -14.13
N THR A 172 12.49 -7.46 -13.61
CA THR A 172 11.78 -6.98 -12.40
C THR A 172 10.33 -6.62 -12.67
N ALA A 173 9.97 -6.41 -13.93
CA ALA A 173 8.60 -6.30 -14.38
C ALA A 173 8.37 -7.12 -15.65
N TYR A 174 7.22 -7.78 -15.76
CA TYR A 174 6.86 -8.52 -16.96
C TYR A 174 5.35 -8.61 -17.12
N THR A 175 4.93 -8.91 -18.34
CA THR A 175 3.52 -9.01 -18.71
C THR A 175 3.20 -10.38 -19.29
N GLU A 176 2.08 -10.97 -18.87
CA GLU A 176 1.50 -12.19 -19.44
C GLU A 176 -0.02 -12.03 -19.62
N LEU A 177 -0.62 -12.91 -20.42
CA LEU A 177 -2.07 -12.95 -20.64
C LEU A 177 -2.70 -14.03 -19.75
N TRP A 178 -3.68 -13.65 -18.93
CA TRP A 178 -4.49 -14.54 -18.11
C TRP A 178 -5.86 -14.74 -18.77
N GLU A 179 -6.40 -15.97 -18.68
CA GLU A 179 -7.70 -16.36 -19.25
C GLU A 179 -7.90 -15.92 -20.72
N ASP A 180 -6.79 -15.77 -21.47
CA ASP A 180 -6.74 -15.30 -22.85
C ASP A 180 -7.27 -13.87 -23.13
N HIS A 181 -7.63 -13.09 -22.10
CA HIS A 181 -8.13 -11.71 -22.27
C HIS A 181 -7.75 -10.71 -21.16
N ILE A 182 -7.02 -11.14 -20.12
CA ILE A 182 -6.61 -10.26 -19.01
C ILE A 182 -5.12 -10.03 -19.09
N GLY A 183 -4.70 -8.79 -19.31
CA GLY A 183 -3.29 -8.42 -19.25
C GLY A 183 -2.81 -8.36 -17.81
N TYR A 184 -1.95 -9.28 -17.39
CA TYR A 184 -1.37 -9.30 -16.04
C TYR A 184 0.08 -8.82 -16.09
N VAL A 185 0.33 -7.70 -15.41
CA VAL A 185 1.63 -7.09 -15.21
C VAL A 185 2.10 -7.40 -13.79
N ALA A 186 3.16 -8.20 -13.68
CA ALA A 186 3.86 -8.40 -12.42
C ALA A 186 5.02 -7.40 -12.33
N CYS A 187 5.09 -6.68 -11.21
CA CYS A 187 6.16 -5.71 -10.96
C CYS A 187 6.70 -5.92 -9.55
N ASP A 188 7.89 -6.49 -9.44
CA ASP A 188 8.55 -6.79 -8.16
C ASP A 188 9.33 -5.59 -7.62
N ALA A 189 9.80 -4.68 -8.50
CA ALA A 189 10.43 -3.41 -8.17
C ALA A 189 10.28 -2.39 -9.32
N PHE A 190 10.30 -1.10 -8.99
CA PHE A 190 10.41 -0.02 -9.98
C PHE A 190 11.87 0.29 -10.27
N GLY A 191 12.42 -0.35 -11.30
CA GLY A 191 13.77 -0.13 -11.82
C GLY A 191 13.83 0.67 -13.12
N PRO A 192 15.05 0.91 -13.63
CA PRO A 192 15.28 1.62 -14.89
C PRO A 192 14.55 0.99 -16.10
N GLU A 193 14.43 -0.34 -16.12
CA GLU A 193 13.83 -1.10 -17.23
C GLU A 193 12.31 -1.26 -17.11
N THR A 194 11.72 -1.05 -15.92
CA THR A 194 10.32 -1.38 -15.62
C THR A 194 9.34 -0.73 -16.60
N ALA A 195 9.45 0.58 -16.85
CA ALA A 195 8.54 1.27 -17.77
C ALA A 195 8.60 0.68 -19.19
N GLY A 196 9.81 0.30 -19.65
CA GLY A 196 9.98 -0.35 -20.95
C GLY A 196 9.29 -1.70 -21.03
N HIS A 197 9.46 -2.54 -20.00
CA HIS A 197 8.82 -3.87 -19.92
C HIS A 197 7.30 -3.77 -19.88
N VAL A 198 6.75 -2.79 -19.16
CA VAL A 198 5.30 -2.58 -19.12
C VAL A 198 4.79 -2.08 -20.47
N GLN A 199 5.45 -1.11 -21.08
CA GLN A 199 5.10 -0.64 -22.42
C GLN A 199 5.09 -1.77 -23.46
N GLU A 200 6.14 -2.59 -23.51
CA GLU A 200 6.21 -3.74 -24.42
C GLU A 200 5.05 -4.73 -24.19
N GLY A 201 4.71 -4.98 -22.92
CA GLY A 201 3.57 -5.82 -22.55
C GLY A 201 2.24 -5.27 -23.04
N LEU A 202 1.99 -3.97 -22.80
CA LEU A 202 0.77 -3.27 -23.25
C LEU A 202 0.64 -3.31 -24.77
N GLU A 203 1.74 -3.06 -25.51
CA GLU A 203 1.75 -3.11 -26.97
C GLU A 203 1.56 -4.53 -27.52
N THR A 204 2.13 -5.54 -26.84
CA THR A 204 2.05 -6.95 -27.26
C THR A 204 0.65 -7.52 -27.05
N TYR A 205 0.03 -7.27 -25.90
CA TYR A 205 -1.22 -7.91 -25.51
C TYR A 205 -2.44 -7.00 -25.65
N GLY A 206 -2.29 -5.69 -25.89
CA GLY A 206 -3.41 -4.73 -25.88
C GLY A 206 -4.50 -4.93 -26.94
N SER A 207 -4.30 -5.81 -27.94
CA SER A 207 -5.37 -6.21 -28.86
C SER A 207 -6.23 -7.39 -28.36
N GLN A 208 -5.76 -8.08 -27.31
CA GLN A 208 -6.40 -9.22 -26.67
C GLN A 208 -6.89 -8.86 -25.25
N ALA A 209 -6.13 -8.03 -24.55
CA ALA A 209 -6.44 -7.61 -23.19
C ALA A 209 -7.58 -6.58 -23.17
N ASP A 210 -8.68 -6.89 -22.47
CA ASP A 210 -9.78 -5.95 -22.20
C ASP A 210 -9.78 -5.44 -20.75
N HIS A 211 -8.91 -5.99 -19.90
CA HIS A 211 -8.63 -5.50 -18.55
C HIS A 211 -7.15 -5.67 -18.26
N TRP A 212 -6.63 -4.80 -17.38
CA TRP A 212 -5.25 -4.89 -16.89
C TRP A 212 -5.22 -5.13 -15.39
N ILE A 213 -4.32 -6.00 -14.95
CA ILE A 213 -3.98 -6.20 -13.55
C ILE A 213 -2.51 -5.81 -13.36
N MET A 214 -2.23 -4.85 -12.49
CA MET A 214 -0.88 -4.51 -12.04
C MET A 214 -0.68 -5.06 -10.62
N ASP A 215 0.16 -6.07 -10.49
CA ASP A 215 0.48 -6.68 -9.19
C ASP A 215 1.68 -6.01 -8.54
N LEU A 216 1.41 -5.26 -7.46
CA LEU A 216 2.40 -4.58 -6.63
C LEU A 216 2.57 -5.26 -5.26
N ARG A 217 1.97 -6.43 -5.03
CA ARG A 217 2.13 -7.15 -3.77
C ARG A 217 3.60 -7.49 -3.57
N ASN A 218 4.15 -7.17 -2.40
CA ASN A 218 5.57 -7.33 -2.07
C ASN A 218 6.55 -6.44 -2.84
N ASN A 219 6.07 -5.45 -3.59
CA ASN A 219 6.93 -4.48 -4.24
C ASN A 219 7.29 -3.32 -3.28
N GLY A 220 8.52 -3.31 -2.79
CA GLY A 220 9.05 -2.30 -1.87
C GLY A 220 9.25 -0.90 -2.47
N GLY A 221 8.97 -0.73 -3.76
CA GLY A 221 9.08 0.51 -4.51
C GLY A 221 10.27 0.51 -5.45
N GLY A 222 10.98 1.64 -5.51
CA GLY A 222 12.09 1.85 -6.44
C GLY A 222 12.13 3.29 -6.93
N GLU A 223 12.52 3.48 -8.18
CA GLU A 223 12.65 4.79 -8.80
C GLU A 223 11.31 5.47 -9.04
N VAL A 224 11.18 6.72 -8.56
CA VAL A 224 9.97 7.54 -8.75
C VAL A 224 9.67 7.74 -10.25
N THR A 225 10.68 8.01 -11.07
CA THR A 225 10.51 8.22 -12.52
C THR A 225 9.92 7.00 -13.23
N ALA A 226 10.36 5.79 -12.87
CA ALA A 226 9.81 4.56 -13.44
C ALA A 226 8.33 4.39 -13.09
N ALA A 227 7.94 4.65 -11.84
CA ALA A 227 6.54 4.64 -11.43
C ALA A 227 5.71 5.70 -12.16
N LEU A 228 6.19 6.95 -12.24
CA LEU A 228 5.51 8.06 -12.93
C LEU A 228 5.26 7.76 -14.42
N ASN A 229 6.27 7.24 -15.11
CA ASN A 229 6.12 6.87 -16.52
C ASN A 229 5.11 5.73 -16.70
N THR A 230 5.14 4.75 -15.79
CA THR A 230 4.21 3.61 -15.83
C THR A 230 2.78 4.05 -15.56
N ILE A 231 2.54 4.98 -14.62
CA ILE A 231 1.22 5.57 -14.37
C ILE A 231 0.65 6.18 -15.66
N SER A 232 1.45 6.96 -16.38
CA SER A 232 0.99 7.64 -17.59
C SER A 232 0.61 6.72 -18.74
N TYR A 233 1.04 5.45 -18.75
CA TYR A 233 0.54 4.48 -19.74
C TYR A 233 -0.94 4.15 -19.56
N PHE A 234 -1.46 4.28 -18.33
CA PHE A 234 -2.86 4.03 -17.97
C PHE A 234 -3.67 5.32 -17.75
N ALA A 235 -3.08 6.34 -17.13
CA ALA A 235 -3.75 7.59 -16.75
C ALA A 235 -3.49 8.75 -17.73
N GLY A 236 -2.60 8.56 -18.70
CA GLY A 236 -2.14 9.59 -19.62
C GLY A 236 -1.13 10.60 -19.04
N PRO A 237 -0.66 11.54 -19.88
CA PRO A 237 0.28 12.59 -19.48
C PRO A 237 -0.29 13.48 -18.37
N ASN A 238 0.47 13.68 -17.30
CA ASN A 238 0.10 14.55 -16.18
C ASN A 238 1.36 15.06 -15.46
N ASP A 239 1.48 16.38 -15.30
CA ASP A 239 2.61 17.04 -14.61
C ASP A 239 2.52 17.03 -13.07
N GLN A 240 1.41 16.53 -12.52
CA GLN A 240 1.04 16.62 -11.10
C GLN A 240 0.61 15.26 -10.56
N LEU A 241 1.47 14.24 -10.75
CA LEU A 241 1.23 12.89 -10.23
C LEU A 241 1.76 12.69 -8.81
N VAL A 242 2.70 13.53 -8.38
CA VAL A 242 3.22 13.55 -7.00
C VAL A 242 3.72 14.94 -6.63
N TYR A 243 3.54 15.31 -5.37
CA TYR A 243 4.14 16.52 -4.79
C TYR A 243 5.17 16.14 -3.74
N MET A 244 6.36 16.74 -3.82
CA MET A 244 7.47 16.53 -2.89
C MET A 244 7.66 17.77 -2.03
N ARG A 245 7.42 17.64 -0.72
CA ARG A 245 7.65 18.72 0.26
C ARG A 245 8.99 18.55 0.96
N ALA A 246 9.85 19.55 0.87
CA ALA A 246 11.15 19.59 1.54
C ALA A 246 11.06 20.11 2.99
N SER A 247 12.18 20.08 3.70
CA SER A 247 12.31 20.55 5.09
C SER A 247 12.08 22.07 5.24
N ASP A 248 12.43 22.86 4.23
CA ASP A 248 12.18 24.31 4.18
C ASP A 248 10.70 24.67 3.87
N GLY A 249 9.87 23.66 3.61
CA GLY A 249 8.46 23.81 3.27
C GLY A 249 8.18 24.05 1.79
N SER A 250 9.20 24.11 0.92
CA SER A 250 9.00 24.16 -0.53
C SER A 250 8.33 22.88 -1.04
N ILE A 251 7.47 23.03 -2.04
CA ILE A 251 6.70 21.94 -2.66
C ILE A 251 7.00 21.93 -4.15
N ASN A 252 7.43 20.79 -4.68
CA ASN A 252 7.65 20.58 -6.11
C ASN A 252 6.71 19.50 -6.63
N ALA A 253 5.95 19.80 -7.67
CA ALA A 253 5.17 18.81 -8.40
C ALA A 253 6.08 18.05 -9.38
N GLN A 254 5.82 16.75 -9.54
CA GLN A 254 6.44 15.90 -10.55
C GLN A 254 5.36 15.07 -11.24
N GLY A 255 5.65 14.70 -12.48
CA GLY A 255 4.72 13.98 -13.32
C GLY A 255 5.43 13.29 -14.48
N SER A 256 4.67 12.84 -15.47
CA SER A 256 5.19 12.24 -16.69
C SER A 256 4.45 12.75 -17.92
N GLN A 257 5.20 12.83 -19.01
CA GLN A 257 4.72 13.19 -20.35
C GLN A 257 4.65 11.97 -21.28
N SER A 258 4.83 10.76 -20.75
CA SER A 258 4.63 9.52 -21.50
C SER A 258 3.19 9.46 -22.02
N ALA A 259 3.03 9.02 -23.27
CA ALA A 259 1.71 8.87 -23.86
C ALA A 259 0.94 7.72 -23.19
N GLN A 260 -0.37 7.89 -23.08
CA GLN A 260 -1.27 6.80 -22.72
C GLN A 260 -1.20 5.72 -23.79
N ILE A 261 -1.18 4.46 -23.36
CA ILE A 261 -1.11 3.29 -24.26
C ILE A 261 -2.44 2.55 -24.29
N THR A 262 -3.18 2.52 -23.17
CA THR A 262 -4.46 1.84 -23.05
C THR A 262 -5.49 2.69 -22.30
N ASP A 263 -6.75 2.59 -22.73
CA ASP A 263 -7.92 3.14 -22.04
C ASP A 263 -8.66 2.06 -21.23
N GLU A 264 -8.18 0.81 -21.25
CA GLU A 264 -8.84 -0.32 -20.60
C GLU A 264 -8.70 -0.24 -19.07
N PRO A 265 -9.67 -0.76 -18.29
CA PRO A 265 -9.66 -0.64 -16.84
C PRO A 265 -8.45 -1.32 -16.18
N LEU A 266 -7.83 -0.61 -15.23
CA LEU A 266 -6.71 -1.13 -14.43
C LEU A 266 -7.18 -1.58 -13.04
N ILE A 267 -6.77 -2.77 -12.62
CA ILE A 267 -6.85 -3.27 -11.24
C ILE A 267 -5.44 -3.33 -10.67
N VAL A 268 -5.20 -2.71 -9.53
CA VAL A 268 -3.90 -2.72 -8.84
C VAL A 268 -4.00 -3.62 -7.61
N LEU A 269 -3.16 -4.65 -7.53
CA LEU A 269 -3.10 -5.54 -6.37
C LEU A 269 -2.07 -5.04 -5.38
N THR A 270 -2.48 -4.89 -4.11
CA THR A 270 -1.60 -4.39 -3.04
C THR A 270 -1.60 -5.29 -1.80
N ASN A 271 -0.52 -5.21 -1.03
CA ASN A 271 -0.48 -5.74 0.32
C ASN A 271 0.37 -4.85 1.24
N PHE A 272 0.50 -5.23 2.51
CA PHE A 272 1.30 -4.51 3.51
C PHE A 272 2.78 -4.27 3.10
N TYR A 273 3.32 -5.06 2.18
CA TYR A 273 4.69 -4.93 1.70
C TYR A 273 4.83 -4.03 0.46
N SER A 274 3.72 -3.61 -0.15
CA SER A 274 3.71 -2.58 -1.18
C SER A 274 4.12 -1.25 -0.55
N ALA A 275 5.24 -0.66 -0.97
CA ALA A 275 5.80 0.53 -0.30
C ALA A 275 6.35 1.57 -1.28
N SER A 276 6.54 2.82 -0.82
CA SER A 276 7.31 3.85 -1.52
C SER A 276 6.75 4.15 -2.92
N ALA A 277 7.51 3.91 -4.01
CA ALA A 277 7.04 4.15 -5.38
C ALA A 277 5.78 3.32 -5.74
N SER A 278 5.58 2.16 -5.12
CA SER A 278 4.34 1.37 -5.26
C SER A 278 3.13 2.08 -4.64
N GLU A 279 3.33 2.80 -3.53
CA GLU A 279 2.27 3.59 -2.89
C GLU A 279 2.00 4.88 -3.67
N LEU A 280 3.03 5.47 -4.27
CA LEU A 280 2.88 6.56 -5.23
C LEU A 280 2.04 6.08 -6.42
N PHE A 281 2.38 4.93 -7.03
CA PHE A 281 1.59 4.33 -8.11
C PHE A 281 0.14 4.10 -7.69
N ALA A 282 -0.08 3.41 -6.57
CA ALA A 282 -1.42 3.06 -6.11
C ALA A 282 -2.27 4.32 -5.79
N SER A 283 -1.70 5.31 -5.10
CA SER A 283 -2.39 6.57 -4.81
C SER A 283 -2.67 7.38 -6.08
N ALA A 284 -1.74 7.43 -7.05
CA ALA A 284 -1.99 8.13 -8.30
C ALA A 284 -3.10 7.48 -9.12
N ILE A 285 -3.14 6.14 -9.24
CA ILE A 285 -4.22 5.43 -9.94
C ILE A 285 -5.57 5.67 -9.26
N ARG A 286 -5.61 5.63 -7.92
CA ARG A 286 -6.82 5.96 -7.16
C ARG A 286 -7.26 7.40 -7.40
N ASP A 287 -6.38 8.36 -7.17
CA ASP A 287 -6.70 9.79 -7.17
C ASP A 287 -7.03 10.32 -8.58
N THR A 288 -6.50 9.68 -9.63
CA THR A 288 -6.85 10.01 -11.02
C THR A 288 -8.12 9.31 -11.51
N GLY A 289 -8.68 8.37 -10.74
CA GLY A 289 -9.82 7.56 -11.17
C GLY A 289 -9.47 6.54 -12.26
N SER A 290 -8.18 6.25 -12.50
CA SER A 290 -7.72 5.43 -13.62
C SER A 290 -7.79 3.92 -13.35
N GLY A 291 -8.24 3.52 -12.16
CA GLY A 291 -8.35 2.11 -11.82
C GLY A 291 -8.84 1.81 -10.40
N LEU A 292 -8.99 0.52 -10.12
CA LEU A 292 -9.41 -0.02 -8.83
C LEU A 292 -8.20 -0.59 -8.07
N LEU A 293 -8.24 -0.53 -6.74
CA LEU A 293 -7.21 -1.11 -5.88
C LEU A 293 -7.85 -2.26 -5.10
N VAL A 294 -7.20 -3.42 -5.09
CA VAL A 294 -7.71 -4.65 -4.48
C VAL A 294 -6.63 -5.31 -3.64
N GLY A 295 -6.98 -5.77 -2.43
CA GLY A 295 -6.07 -6.47 -1.54
C GLY A 295 -6.02 -5.82 -0.17
N ASP A 296 -4.82 -5.64 0.37
CA ASP A 296 -4.62 -5.09 1.71
C ASP A 296 -3.98 -3.69 1.67
N ARG A 297 -4.13 -2.95 2.76
CA ARG A 297 -3.51 -1.66 3.01
C ARG A 297 -1.99 -1.75 2.79
N THR A 298 -1.42 -0.75 2.13
CA THR A 298 0.02 -0.69 1.86
C THR A 298 0.84 -0.32 3.10
N TYR A 299 2.17 -0.29 2.96
CA TYR A 299 3.12 -0.15 4.08
C TYR A 299 3.02 1.18 4.86
N GLY A 300 2.75 2.30 4.19
CA GLY A 300 2.71 3.64 4.79
C GLY A 300 4.05 4.37 4.79
N LYS A 301 4.87 4.21 3.75
CA LYS A 301 6.13 4.96 3.58
C LYS A 301 5.86 6.18 2.69
N GLY A 302 5.46 7.29 3.30
CA GLY A 302 5.16 8.55 2.61
C GLY A 302 6.35 9.51 2.52
N VAL A 303 7.58 8.99 2.64
CA VAL A 303 8.81 9.77 2.55
C VAL A 303 9.69 9.26 1.41
N ALA A 304 10.33 10.20 0.70
CA ALA A 304 11.23 9.91 -0.40
C ALA A 304 12.68 10.25 -0.03
N GLN A 305 13.58 9.41 -0.49
CA GLN A 305 15.01 9.56 -0.28
C GLN A 305 15.66 10.21 -1.51
N ILE A 306 16.70 10.99 -1.27
CA ILE A 306 17.68 11.34 -2.30
C ILE A 306 18.91 10.44 -2.15
N LEU A 307 19.51 10.07 -3.28
CA LEU A 307 20.80 9.40 -3.32
C LEU A 307 21.88 10.44 -3.57
N LEU A 308 22.76 10.63 -2.59
CA LEU A 308 23.92 11.50 -2.68
C LEU A 308 25.15 10.65 -2.91
N ASP A 309 25.81 10.83 -4.04
CA ASP A 309 26.99 10.06 -4.43
C ASP A 309 28.03 10.94 -5.15
N SER A 310 29.03 10.31 -5.74
CA SER A 310 30.11 11.00 -6.47
C SER A 310 29.64 11.79 -7.70
N THR A 311 28.45 11.49 -8.24
CA THR A 311 27.86 12.21 -9.38
C THR A 311 27.37 13.59 -8.95
N LEU A 312 26.70 13.68 -7.80
CA LEU A 312 26.15 14.93 -7.28
C LEU A 312 27.15 15.68 -6.39
N PHE A 313 27.95 14.97 -5.60
CA PHE A 313 28.87 15.54 -4.62
C PHE A 313 30.27 14.87 -4.69
N PRO A 314 31.01 15.03 -5.81
CA PRO A 314 32.32 14.39 -6.01
C PRO A 314 33.39 14.78 -4.97
N ALA A 315 33.20 15.91 -4.28
CA ALA A 315 34.08 16.33 -3.20
C ALA A 315 33.85 15.57 -1.89
N PHE A 316 32.69 14.95 -1.72
CA PHE A 316 32.27 14.25 -0.49
C PHE A 316 32.31 12.73 -0.66
N PHE A 317 32.07 12.22 -1.87
CA PHE A 317 32.07 10.80 -2.20
C PHE A 317 33.18 10.52 -3.22
N SER A 318 34.35 10.09 -2.77
CA SER A 318 35.51 9.84 -3.64
C SER A 318 35.76 8.37 -3.96
N GLU A 319 35.10 7.45 -3.25
CA GLU A 319 35.39 6.01 -3.32
C GLU A 319 34.21 5.20 -3.89
N GLY A 320 33.21 5.86 -4.47
CA GLY A 320 32.01 5.21 -5.02
C GLY A 320 30.95 4.86 -3.97
N ASP A 321 31.13 5.34 -2.74
CA ASP A 321 30.14 5.31 -1.66
C ASP A 321 28.97 6.28 -1.90
N ALA A 322 27.89 6.09 -1.15
CA ALA A 322 26.70 6.92 -1.24
C ALA A 322 26.00 7.11 0.11
N LEU A 323 25.31 8.24 0.27
CA LEU A 323 24.37 8.49 1.35
C LEU A 323 22.95 8.55 0.77
N LYS A 324 22.12 7.58 1.12
CA LYS A 324 20.68 7.61 0.88
C LYS A 324 20.02 8.31 2.06
N MET A 325 19.26 9.37 1.81
CA MET A 325 18.76 10.24 2.88
C MET A 325 17.33 10.66 2.66
N THR A 326 16.51 10.54 3.70
CA THR A 326 15.13 11.06 3.70
C THR A 326 15.13 12.57 3.59
N ALA A 327 14.63 13.09 2.46
CA ALA A 327 14.67 14.52 2.15
C ALA A 327 13.29 15.12 1.85
N TYR A 328 12.32 14.29 1.47
CA TYR A 328 10.99 14.76 1.11
C TYR A 328 9.91 13.94 1.79
N ARG A 329 8.80 14.60 2.14
CA ARG A 329 7.50 13.96 2.33
C ARG A 329 6.74 14.08 1.02
N PHE A 330 6.16 12.99 0.54
CA PHE A 330 5.40 13.02 -0.70
C PHE A 330 3.90 12.96 -0.47
N PHE A 331 3.17 13.54 -1.42
CA PHE A 331 1.72 13.62 -1.47
C PHE A 331 1.26 13.21 -2.87
N GLY A 332 0.17 12.45 -2.94
CA GLY A 332 -0.45 12.04 -4.21
C GLY A 332 -1.13 13.21 -4.93
N PRO A 333 -1.74 12.96 -6.11
CA PRO A 333 -2.42 13.99 -6.89
C PRO A 333 -3.50 14.75 -6.12
N ALA A 334 -4.18 14.09 -5.17
CA ALA A 334 -5.17 14.72 -4.31
C ALA A 334 -4.58 15.60 -3.19
N GLY A 335 -3.26 15.82 -3.16
CA GLY A 335 -2.60 16.61 -2.13
C GLY A 335 -2.43 15.88 -0.79
N THR A 336 -2.75 14.57 -0.73
CA THR A 336 -2.70 13.76 0.49
C THR A 336 -1.47 12.85 0.56
N SER A 337 -0.88 12.72 1.75
CA SER A 337 0.23 11.85 2.05
C SER A 337 -0.25 10.51 2.62
N ASN A 338 0.35 9.44 2.12
CA ASN A 338 0.15 8.08 2.65
C ASN A 338 1.11 7.78 3.81
N ASP A 339 1.90 8.75 4.28
CA ASP A 339 2.88 8.57 5.34
C ASP A 339 2.20 8.05 6.61
N THR A 340 2.75 6.98 7.20
CA THR A 340 2.20 6.19 8.31
C THR A 340 0.91 5.41 8.00
N ILE A 341 0.01 5.94 7.16
CA ILE A 341 -1.32 5.38 6.92
C ILE A 341 -1.32 4.22 5.93
N GLY A 342 -0.51 4.35 4.86
CA GLY A 342 -0.63 3.54 3.65
C GLY A 342 -1.78 4.02 2.77
N VAL A 343 -1.83 3.47 1.56
CA VAL A 343 -2.94 3.57 0.61
C VAL A 343 -3.93 2.48 0.98
N MET A 344 -5.17 2.90 1.26
CA MET A 344 -6.28 1.97 1.42
C MET A 344 -6.76 1.51 0.04
N PRO A 345 -6.90 0.20 -0.19
CA PRO A 345 -7.49 -0.29 -1.42
C PRO A 345 -8.98 0.05 -1.46
N HIS A 346 -9.57 0.13 -2.65
CA HIS A 346 -11.01 0.27 -2.79
C HIS A 346 -11.73 -0.97 -2.24
N LEU A 347 -11.18 -2.16 -2.49
CA LEU A 347 -11.66 -3.42 -1.94
C LEU A 347 -10.63 -4.01 -0.97
N LEU A 348 -10.85 -3.77 0.33
CA LEU A 348 -10.02 -4.31 1.40
C LEU A 348 -10.37 -5.79 1.66
N LEU A 349 -9.50 -6.68 1.22
CA LEU A 349 -9.66 -8.14 1.36
C LEU A 349 -8.31 -8.83 1.57
N ASN A 350 -8.35 -10.09 2.01
CA ASN A 350 -7.14 -10.86 2.21
C ASN A 350 -6.35 -10.98 0.88
N PRO A 351 -5.07 -10.56 0.80
CA PRO A 351 -4.29 -10.58 -0.44
C PRO A 351 -4.16 -11.94 -1.12
N SER A 352 -4.37 -13.04 -0.38
CA SER A 352 -4.39 -14.40 -0.93
C SER A 352 -5.61 -14.73 -1.78
N LEU A 353 -6.65 -13.87 -1.76
CA LEU A 353 -7.86 -13.98 -2.57
C LEU A 353 -7.91 -12.89 -3.67
N ALA A 354 -6.88 -12.03 -3.75
CA ALA A 354 -6.89 -10.87 -4.63
C ALA A 354 -6.78 -11.24 -6.11
N ASP A 355 -6.08 -12.34 -6.44
CA ASP A 355 -5.97 -12.81 -7.83
C ASP A 355 -7.34 -13.25 -8.35
N GLU A 356 -8.02 -14.14 -7.61
CA GLU A 356 -9.35 -14.60 -7.98
C GLU A 356 -10.38 -13.46 -7.96
N ALA A 357 -10.30 -12.53 -7.01
CA ALA A 357 -11.19 -11.36 -6.98
C ALA A 357 -10.97 -10.45 -8.21
N ALA A 358 -9.72 -10.23 -8.61
CA ALA A 358 -9.41 -9.45 -9.80
C ALA A 358 -9.89 -10.14 -11.09
N VAL A 359 -9.73 -11.46 -11.20
CA VAL A 359 -10.29 -12.23 -12.32
C VAL A 359 -11.81 -12.09 -12.40
N LEU A 360 -12.52 -12.16 -11.26
CA LEU A 360 -13.98 -11.94 -11.26
C LEU A 360 -14.36 -10.54 -11.75
N LEU A 361 -13.62 -9.52 -11.31
CA LEU A 361 -13.84 -8.11 -11.69
C LEU A 361 -13.50 -7.83 -13.16
N SER A 362 -12.66 -8.66 -13.78
CA SER A 362 -12.29 -8.55 -15.19
C SER A 362 -13.28 -9.23 -16.13
N SER A 363 -14.48 -9.62 -15.69
CA SER A 363 -15.48 -10.19 -16.62
C SER A 363 -15.89 -9.13 -17.67
N PRO A 364 -16.02 -9.50 -18.96
CA PRO A 364 -16.40 -8.53 -19.99
C PRO A 364 -17.83 -8.02 -19.80
N GLU A 365 -18.08 -6.80 -20.28
CA GLU A 365 -19.43 -6.23 -20.29
C GLU A 365 -20.37 -7.09 -21.16
N PRO A 366 -21.55 -7.52 -20.65
CA PRO A 366 -22.49 -8.34 -21.40
C PRO A 366 -23.03 -7.60 -22.64
N GLN A 367 -22.86 -8.21 -23.81
CA GLN A 367 -23.35 -7.67 -25.08
C GLN A 367 -24.82 -8.06 -25.31
N GLY A 368 -25.74 -7.34 -24.66
CA GLY A 368 -27.19 -7.51 -24.81
C GLY A 368 -27.83 -8.26 -23.66
N ASP A 369 -27.67 -9.59 -23.58
CA ASP A 369 -28.26 -10.40 -22.50
C ASP A 369 -27.47 -10.22 -21.20
N THR A 370 -28.09 -9.59 -20.20
CA THR A 370 -27.46 -9.35 -18.89
C THR A 370 -27.66 -10.50 -17.90
N SER A 371 -28.43 -11.53 -18.26
CA SER A 371 -28.75 -12.64 -17.37
C SER A 371 -27.49 -13.34 -16.85
N GLY A 372 -27.42 -13.60 -15.55
CA GLY A 372 -26.26 -14.27 -14.96
C GLY A 372 -25.05 -13.36 -14.69
N THR A 373 -25.21 -12.04 -14.88
CA THR A 373 -24.15 -11.06 -14.57
C THR A 373 -24.54 -10.18 -13.38
N ALA A 374 -23.58 -9.92 -12.49
CA ALA A 374 -23.67 -8.83 -11.53
C ALA A 374 -22.83 -7.64 -12.00
N ARG A 375 -23.28 -6.43 -11.64
CA ARG A 375 -22.58 -5.17 -11.90
C ARG A 375 -22.31 -4.44 -10.60
N ILE A 376 -21.10 -3.92 -10.48
CA ILE A 376 -20.61 -3.13 -9.35
C ILE A 376 -20.20 -1.76 -9.88
N ASP A 377 -20.80 -0.69 -9.38
CA ASP A 377 -20.38 0.67 -9.71
C ASP A 377 -19.46 1.22 -8.60
N LEU A 378 -18.15 1.07 -8.80
CA LEU A 378 -17.10 1.49 -7.88
C LEU A 378 -15.89 2.01 -8.67
N ASN A 379 -15.75 3.34 -8.76
CA ASN A 379 -14.74 4.00 -9.60
C ASN A 379 -14.73 3.49 -11.06
N GLY A 380 -15.93 3.30 -11.63
CA GLY A 380 -16.14 2.58 -12.89
C GLY A 380 -17.22 1.52 -12.75
N ALA A 381 -17.62 0.92 -13.86
CA ALA A 381 -18.55 -0.21 -13.87
C ALA A 381 -17.75 -1.50 -14.05
N TRP A 382 -17.89 -2.42 -13.10
CA TRP A 382 -17.25 -3.73 -13.11
C TRP A 382 -18.32 -4.81 -13.23
N TYR A 383 -18.04 -5.83 -14.04
CA TYR A 383 -18.97 -6.92 -14.30
C TYR A 383 -18.43 -8.22 -13.72
N ILE A 384 -19.33 -9.07 -13.23
CA ILE A 384 -19.00 -10.36 -12.64
C ILE A 384 -19.92 -11.42 -13.24
N ASP A 385 -19.33 -12.45 -13.85
CA ASP A 385 -20.03 -13.69 -14.21
C ASP A 385 -20.43 -14.45 -12.93
N LEU A 386 -21.74 -14.59 -12.68
CA LEU A 386 -22.25 -15.24 -11.47
C LEU A 386 -22.07 -16.77 -11.50
N GLU A 387 -22.02 -17.41 -12.67
CA GLU A 387 -21.72 -18.85 -12.74
C GLU A 387 -20.28 -19.11 -12.27
N GLN A 388 -19.33 -18.31 -12.74
CA GLN A 388 -17.95 -18.37 -12.30
C GLN A 388 -17.83 -18.02 -10.81
N ALA A 389 -18.43 -16.91 -10.38
CA ALA A 389 -18.34 -16.41 -9.01
C ALA A 389 -18.93 -17.38 -7.97
N CYS A 390 -20.06 -18.04 -8.28
CA CYS A 390 -20.67 -19.03 -7.40
C CYS A 390 -19.94 -20.40 -7.43
N SER A 391 -18.94 -20.60 -8.30
CA SER A 391 -18.23 -21.88 -8.40
C SER A 391 -17.37 -22.15 -7.15
N THR A 392 -17.08 -23.42 -6.88
CA THR A 392 -16.24 -23.83 -5.73
C THR A 392 -14.84 -23.21 -5.75
N SER A 393 -14.35 -22.84 -6.92
CA SER A 393 -13.03 -22.23 -7.10
C SER A 393 -13.02 -20.76 -6.70
N TYR A 394 -14.12 -20.04 -6.90
CA TYR A 394 -14.20 -18.59 -6.70
C TYR A 394 -15.05 -18.15 -5.50
N GLN A 395 -15.85 -19.05 -4.92
CA GLN A 395 -16.76 -18.72 -3.81
C GLN A 395 -16.08 -17.98 -2.64
N ALA A 396 -14.81 -18.30 -2.32
CA ALA A 396 -14.08 -17.65 -1.25
C ALA A 396 -13.71 -16.20 -1.62
N ALA A 397 -13.21 -15.99 -2.83
CA ALA A 397 -12.87 -14.66 -3.34
C ALA A 397 -14.12 -13.81 -3.55
N PHE A 398 -15.20 -14.39 -4.07
CA PHE A 398 -16.46 -13.68 -4.24
C PHE A 398 -17.08 -13.29 -2.90
N THR A 399 -17.02 -14.17 -1.89
CA THR A 399 -17.43 -13.81 -0.51
C THR A 399 -16.61 -12.62 0.00
N ALA A 400 -15.29 -12.69 -0.10
CA ALA A 400 -14.41 -11.61 0.39
C ALA A 400 -14.61 -10.30 -0.37
N LEU A 401 -14.88 -10.36 -1.68
CA LEU A 401 -15.22 -9.21 -2.51
C LEU A 401 -16.51 -8.58 -2.02
N LEU A 402 -17.59 -9.36 -1.83
CA LEU A 402 -18.87 -8.85 -1.36
C LEU A 402 -18.80 -8.23 0.05
N GLU A 403 -17.97 -8.76 0.94
CA GLU A 403 -17.73 -8.18 2.27
C GLU A 403 -16.86 -6.91 2.23
N ALA A 404 -16.06 -6.73 1.18
CA ALA A 404 -15.19 -5.58 1.02
C ALA A 404 -15.91 -4.37 0.40
N LEU A 405 -17.17 -4.52 -0.03
CA LEU A 405 -17.97 -3.45 -0.59
C LEU A 405 -18.58 -2.58 0.51
N PRO A 406 -18.34 -1.26 0.51
CA PRO A 406 -19.10 -0.33 1.33
C PRO A 406 -20.60 -0.33 0.97
N ASP A 407 -21.46 -0.07 1.95
CA ASP A 407 -22.93 -0.09 1.77
C ASP A 407 -23.45 0.91 0.72
N GLY A 408 -22.72 2.01 0.49
CA GLY A 408 -23.04 3.01 -0.54
C GLY A 408 -22.73 2.57 -1.98
N VAL A 409 -22.07 1.43 -2.19
CA VAL A 409 -21.74 0.94 -3.54
C VAL A 409 -22.99 0.38 -4.22
N LEU A 410 -23.25 0.88 -5.43
CA LEU A 410 -24.40 0.46 -6.20
C LEU A 410 -24.16 -0.90 -6.86
N LEU A 411 -24.95 -1.88 -6.42
CA LEU A 411 -24.93 -3.25 -6.93
C LEU A 411 -26.19 -3.55 -7.74
N ARG A 412 -26.00 -4.27 -8.85
CA ARG A 412 -27.09 -4.69 -9.73
C ARG A 412 -26.93 -6.12 -10.20
N THR A 413 -28.05 -6.81 -10.43
CA THR A 413 -28.11 -8.08 -11.17
C THR A 413 -28.80 -7.89 -12.50
N GLY A 414 -28.33 -8.59 -13.53
CA GLY A 414 -28.97 -8.56 -14.84
C GLY A 414 -30.29 -9.32 -14.89
N THR A 415 -31.22 -8.77 -15.66
CA THR A 415 -32.60 -9.27 -15.84
C THR A 415 -32.87 -9.82 -17.24
N GLY A 416 -31.85 -9.84 -18.09
CA GLY A 416 -31.92 -10.25 -19.49
C GLY A 416 -31.87 -9.06 -20.44
N ASP A 417 -32.72 -8.05 -20.25
CA ASP A 417 -32.74 -6.84 -21.07
C ASP A 417 -32.41 -5.55 -20.28
N GLY A 418 -31.99 -5.70 -19.03
CA GLY A 418 -31.64 -4.58 -18.15
C GLY A 418 -31.01 -4.98 -16.83
N TRP A 419 -31.07 -4.09 -15.85
CA TRP A 419 -30.47 -4.25 -14.53
C TRP A 419 -31.47 -3.97 -13.41
N GLU A 420 -31.43 -4.76 -12.34
CA GLU A 420 -32.20 -4.56 -11.12
C GLU A 420 -31.23 -4.33 -9.94
N ALA A 421 -31.58 -3.41 -9.03
CA ALA A 421 -30.76 -3.16 -7.84
C ALA A 421 -30.76 -4.39 -6.92
N THR A 422 -29.60 -4.69 -6.34
CA THR A 422 -29.41 -5.81 -5.41
C THR A 422 -28.54 -5.39 -4.24
N THR A 423 -28.34 -6.27 -3.26
CA THR A 423 -27.38 -6.08 -2.17
C THR A 423 -26.30 -7.16 -2.20
N ALA A 424 -25.19 -6.91 -1.51
CA ALA A 424 -24.15 -7.92 -1.32
C ALA A 424 -24.70 -9.18 -0.62
N ALA A 425 -25.61 -9.00 0.35
CA ALA A 425 -26.27 -10.09 1.05
C ALA A 425 -27.17 -10.92 0.10
N ASP A 426 -27.90 -10.28 -0.80
CA ASP A 426 -28.75 -10.98 -1.78
C ASP A 426 -27.91 -11.78 -2.78
N LEU A 427 -26.80 -11.22 -3.27
CA LEU A 427 -25.84 -11.93 -4.12
C LEU A 427 -25.21 -13.13 -3.40
N ALA A 428 -24.80 -12.94 -2.14
CA ALA A 428 -24.25 -14.02 -1.33
C ALA A 428 -25.27 -15.15 -1.11
N ALA A 429 -26.52 -14.80 -0.84
CA ALA A 429 -27.60 -15.77 -0.70
C ALA A 429 -27.88 -16.52 -2.01
N ALA A 430 -27.90 -15.81 -3.15
CA ALA A 430 -28.09 -16.39 -4.48
C ALA A 430 -26.99 -17.39 -4.85
N CYS A 431 -25.74 -17.12 -4.47
CA CYS A 431 -24.60 -18.03 -4.66
C CYS A 431 -24.43 -19.08 -3.56
N GLY A 432 -25.25 -19.09 -2.50
CA GLY A 432 -25.11 -20.02 -1.39
C GLY A 432 -23.83 -19.83 -0.55
N LEU A 433 -23.32 -18.60 -0.46
CA LEU A 433 -22.09 -18.26 0.26
C LEU A 433 -22.31 -18.25 1.78
N SER A 434 -22.30 -19.41 2.41
CA SER A 434 -22.61 -19.56 3.86
C SER A 434 -21.62 -18.86 4.81
N GLY A 435 -20.48 -18.40 4.30
CA GLY A 435 -19.45 -17.69 5.07
C GLY A 435 -19.52 -16.17 4.97
N TYR A 436 -20.49 -15.61 4.23
CA TYR A 436 -20.64 -14.17 4.08
C TYR A 436 -21.07 -13.50 5.39
N HIS A 437 -20.36 -12.45 5.78
CA HIS A 437 -20.66 -11.60 6.92
C HIS A 437 -20.52 -10.11 6.55
N HIS A 438 -21.63 -9.38 6.65
CA HIS A 438 -21.61 -7.92 6.54
C HIS A 438 -20.68 -7.32 7.60
N ARG A 439 -19.85 -6.35 7.19
CA ARG A 439 -18.81 -5.74 8.04
C ARG A 439 -19.33 -4.55 8.87
N GLY A 440 -20.62 -4.49 9.16
CA GLY A 440 -21.25 -3.44 9.98
C GLY A 440 -21.59 -3.86 11.41
N PHE A 441 -22.42 -3.06 12.06
CA PHE A 441 -22.89 -3.28 13.44
C PHE A 441 -24.42 -3.34 13.51
N SER A 442 -24.93 -4.04 14.51
CA SER A 442 -26.38 -4.32 14.62
C SER A 442 -27.23 -3.19 15.21
N ASP A 443 -26.61 -2.11 15.69
CA ASP A 443 -27.27 -1.01 16.42
C ASP A 443 -27.03 0.37 15.80
N THR A 444 -26.57 0.44 14.55
CA THR A 444 -26.25 1.70 13.85
C THR A 444 -27.39 2.27 13.02
N ASP A 445 -28.42 1.49 12.69
CA ASP A 445 -29.53 1.89 11.81
C ASP A 445 -30.29 3.16 12.26
N GLN A 446 -30.21 3.52 13.54
CA GLN A 446 -30.86 4.71 14.11
C GLN A 446 -29.90 5.89 14.28
N SER A 447 -28.60 5.69 14.06
CA SER A 447 -27.63 6.78 14.08
C SER A 447 -27.82 7.63 12.82
N PRO A 448 -27.73 8.97 12.93
CA PRO A 448 -27.66 9.83 11.75
C PRO A 448 -26.37 9.60 10.94
N TYR A 449 -25.39 8.87 11.49
CA TYR A 449 -24.08 8.60 10.91
C TYR A 449 -23.87 7.11 10.58
N ALA A 450 -24.96 6.41 10.27
CA ALA A 450 -24.92 4.97 9.99
C ALA A 450 -23.97 4.63 8.83
N ASP A 451 -23.97 5.44 7.78
CA ASP A 451 -23.16 5.23 6.58
C ASP A 451 -21.67 5.45 6.86
N GLU A 452 -21.30 6.48 7.61
CA GLU A 452 -19.92 6.74 8.01
C GLU A 452 -19.39 5.64 8.93
N ILE A 453 -20.22 5.19 9.89
CA ILE A 453 -19.85 4.08 10.77
C ILE A 453 -19.67 2.80 9.94
N GLY A 454 -20.58 2.51 9.01
CA GLY A 454 -20.51 1.34 8.12
C GLY A 454 -19.28 1.37 7.20
N LEU A 455 -18.94 2.53 6.65
CA LEU A 455 -17.74 2.71 5.83
C LEU A 455 -16.47 2.45 6.64
N LEU A 456 -16.34 3.09 7.81
CA LEU A 456 -15.19 2.85 8.68
C LEU A 456 -15.11 1.39 9.14
N ALA A 457 -16.25 0.71 9.33
CA ALA A 457 -16.29 -0.69 9.75
C ALA A 457 -15.85 -1.63 8.62
N THR A 458 -16.27 -1.36 7.38
CA THR A 458 -15.86 -2.08 6.16
C THR A 458 -14.34 -2.10 6.00
N TYR A 459 -13.70 -0.98 6.33
CA TYR A 459 -12.25 -0.78 6.29
C TYR A 459 -11.52 -1.14 7.60
N GLY A 460 -12.25 -1.65 8.60
CA GLY A 460 -11.69 -2.06 9.89
C GLY A 460 -11.08 -0.90 10.68
N VAL A 461 -11.53 0.34 10.46
CA VAL A 461 -11.07 1.55 11.17
C VAL A 461 -11.77 1.70 12.52
N VAL A 462 -13.05 1.36 12.60
CA VAL A 462 -13.81 1.32 13.86
C VAL A 462 -13.95 -0.11 14.38
N LEU A 463 -13.96 -0.24 15.71
CA LEU A 463 -14.23 -1.50 16.39
C LEU A 463 -15.48 -1.36 17.27
N GLY A 464 -16.30 -2.41 17.27
CA GLY A 464 -17.48 -2.52 18.14
C GLY A 464 -17.13 -2.92 19.57
N ALA A 465 -18.15 -3.08 20.41
CA ALA A 465 -18.01 -3.44 21.82
C ALA A 465 -17.70 -4.94 22.07
N GLY A 466 -17.53 -5.73 21.00
CA GLY A 466 -17.25 -7.18 21.06
C GLY A 466 -18.49 -8.07 21.15
N ASP A 467 -19.69 -7.48 21.20
CA ASP A 467 -21.00 -8.15 21.22
C ASP A 467 -21.80 -7.97 19.91
N GLY A 468 -21.17 -7.43 18.87
CA GLY A 468 -21.80 -7.08 17.59
C GLY A 468 -22.45 -5.69 17.55
N THR A 469 -22.29 -4.88 18.61
CA THR A 469 -22.78 -3.49 18.68
C THR A 469 -21.66 -2.47 18.58
N TYR A 470 -21.96 -1.27 18.07
CA TYR A 470 -21.07 -0.11 18.03
C TYR A 470 -21.30 0.86 19.20
N ARG A 471 -22.55 0.96 19.69
CA ARG A 471 -23.01 1.91 20.72
C ARG A 471 -22.80 3.38 20.33
N PRO A 472 -23.51 3.87 19.28
CA PRO A 472 -23.28 5.19 18.67
C PRO A 472 -23.28 6.36 19.67
N ALA A 473 -24.29 6.41 20.55
CA ALA A 473 -24.51 7.54 21.46
C ALA A 473 -23.68 7.51 22.77
N GLU A 474 -22.82 6.51 22.99
CA GLU A 474 -21.97 6.47 24.18
C GLU A 474 -20.86 7.54 24.10
N ALA A 475 -20.50 8.10 25.26
CA ALA A 475 -19.39 9.04 25.37
C ALA A 475 -18.07 8.40 24.95
N LEU A 476 -17.31 9.08 24.09
CA LEU A 476 -16.00 8.64 23.67
C LEU A 476 -14.95 9.01 24.72
N THR A 477 -14.22 8.01 25.21
CA THR A 477 -13.07 8.22 26.09
C THR A 477 -11.80 8.56 25.30
N ARG A 478 -10.84 9.21 25.95
CA ARG A 478 -9.53 9.54 25.35
C ARG A 478 -8.78 8.30 24.83
N GLY A 479 -8.84 7.19 25.56
CA GLY A 479 -8.27 5.91 25.15
C GLY A 479 -8.94 5.34 23.89
N GLN A 480 -10.27 5.38 23.82
CA GLN A 480 -11.02 4.94 22.64
C GLN A 480 -10.73 5.81 21.40
N LEU A 481 -10.61 7.13 21.58
CA LEU A 481 -10.20 8.03 20.49
C LEU A 481 -8.82 7.63 19.96
N CYS A 482 -7.88 7.34 20.86
CA CYS A 482 -6.55 6.92 20.44
C CYS A 482 -6.56 5.61 19.68
N THR A 483 -7.36 4.61 20.08
CA THR A 483 -7.46 3.36 19.33
C THR A 483 -8.10 3.56 17.96
N LEU A 484 -9.14 4.40 17.86
CA LEU A 484 -9.79 4.74 16.59
C LEU A 484 -8.78 5.34 15.61
N LEU A 485 -8.05 6.38 16.04
CA LEU A 485 -7.09 7.07 15.18
C LEU A 485 -5.86 6.20 14.89
N ALA A 486 -5.38 5.40 15.84
CA ALA A 486 -4.25 4.51 15.59
C ALA A 486 -4.58 3.45 14.53
N GLN A 487 -5.82 2.94 14.54
CA GLN A 487 -6.32 2.01 13.52
C GLN A 487 -6.50 2.70 12.16
N ALA A 488 -7.07 3.91 12.14
CA ALA A 488 -7.18 4.72 10.93
C ALA A 488 -5.81 4.96 10.29
N LEU A 489 -4.80 5.24 11.10
CA LEU A 489 -3.46 5.65 10.68
C LEU A 489 -2.45 4.51 10.56
N ASN A 490 -2.86 3.25 10.75
CA ASN A 490 -1.95 2.10 10.74
C ASN A 490 -0.69 2.33 11.59
N CYS A 491 -0.88 2.93 12.78
CA CYS A 491 0.24 3.39 13.58
C CYS A 491 1.18 2.25 13.96
N LYS A 492 2.48 2.43 13.68
CA LYS A 492 3.52 1.59 14.27
C LYS A 492 3.53 1.79 15.79
N VAL A 493 3.45 0.69 16.52
CA VAL A 493 3.47 0.71 17.98
C VAL A 493 4.90 0.98 18.47
N PRO A 494 5.13 2.04 19.27
CA PRO A 494 6.43 2.28 19.85
C PRO A 494 6.79 1.20 20.88
N THR A 495 8.06 0.81 20.92
CA THR A 495 8.61 -0.08 21.94
C THR A 495 9.12 0.72 23.14
N GLY A 496 8.96 0.22 24.36
CA GLY A 496 9.51 0.83 25.57
C GLY A 496 8.45 1.19 26.61
N GLU A 497 8.85 2.02 27.58
CA GLU A 497 7.93 2.52 28.61
C GLU A 497 6.96 3.56 28.04
N SER A 498 5.78 3.66 28.64
CA SER A 498 4.83 4.69 28.25
C SER A 498 5.36 6.09 28.58
N ALA A 499 5.05 7.06 27.72
CA ALA A 499 5.24 8.48 27.98
C ALA A 499 4.37 9.00 29.15
N PHE A 500 3.37 8.24 29.61
CA PHE A 500 2.43 8.64 30.64
C PHE A 500 2.39 7.67 31.81
N THR A 501 2.36 8.22 33.02
CA THR A 501 2.41 7.48 34.29
C THR A 501 1.12 6.71 34.62
N ASP A 502 0.00 7.05 33.99
CA ASP A 502 -1.31 6.40 34.17
C ASP A 502 -1.76 5.60 32.94
N VAL A 503 -0.82 5.23 32.07
CA VAL A 503 -1.06 4.39 30.88
C VAL A 503 -0.08 3.22 30.91
N SER A 504 -0.60 1.99 30.99
CA SER A 504 0.21 0.78 30.81
C SER A 504 0.29 0.43 29.33
N MET A 505 1.45 -0.04 28.85
CA MET A 505 1.57 -0.59 27.48
C MET A 505 0.81 -1.92 27.32
N ASP A 506 0.43 -2.57 28.42
CA ASP A 506 -0.41 -3.77 28.42
C ASP A 506 -1.92 -3.44 28.38
N ASP A 507 -2.30 -2.17 28.57
CA ASP A 507 -3.69 -1.74 28.41
C ASP A 507 -4.06 -1.80 26.92
N TRP A 508 -5.31 -2.16 26.61
CA TRP A 508 -5.80 -2.28 25.24
C TRP A 508 -5.67 -0.97 24.42
N TYR A 509 -5.63 0.19 25.08
CA TYR A 509 -5.37 1.51 24.46
C TYR A 509 -3.92 1.97 24.56
N GLY A 510 -3.09 1.34 25.41
CA GLY A 510 -1.74 1.79 25.76
C GLY A 510 -0.84 2.01 24.55
N PRO A 511 -0.71 1.02 23.66
CA PRO A 511 0.03 1.15 22.41
C PRO A 511 -0.40 2.35 21.56
N SER A 512 -1.71 2.52 21.37
CA SER A 512 -2.28 3.58 20.54
C SER A 512 -2.07 4.97 21.13
N VAL A 513 -2.21 5.13 22.45
CA VAL A 513 -1.94 6.40 23.14
C VAL A 513 -0.50 6.83 22.92
N ASN A 514 0.46 5.91 23.08
CA ASN A 514 1.87 6.23 22.93
C ASN A 514 2.26 6.49 21.47
N ALA A 515 1.68 5.76 20.51
CA ALA A 515 1.91 6.00 19.09
C ALA A 515 1.42 7.39 18.64
N LEU A 516 0.21 7.79 19.04
CA LEU A 516 -0.31 9.11 18.69
C LEU A 516 0.40 10.25 19.43
N ALA A 517 0.90 9.99 20.64
CA ALA A 517 1.70 10.95 21.38
C ALA A 517 3.07 11.16 20.71
N SER A 518 3.74 10.10 20.25
CA SER A 518 5.01 10.23 19.50
C SER A 518 4.82 10.92 18.15
N MET A 519 3.63 10.85 17.55
CA MET A 519 3.25 11.61 16.36
C MET A 519 2.85 13.06 16.65
N GLY A 520 2.79 13.48 17.93
CA GLY A 520 2.38 14.83 18.33
C GLY A 520 0.90 15.13 18.13
N LEU A 521 0.06 14.11 17.91
CA LEU A 521 -1.37 14.28 17.67
C LEU A 521 -2.12 14.51 19.00
N VAL A 522 -1.75 13.77 20.04
CA VAL A 522 -2.35 13.86 21.39
C VAL A 522 -1.34 14.32 22.43
N ASN A 523 -1.85 14.99 23.47
CA ASN A 523 -1.06 15.45 24.61
C ASN A 523 -1.69 14.96 25.92
N GLY A 524 -0.85 14.87 26.97
CA GLY A 524 -1.30 14.58 28.32
C GLY A 524 -2.06 15.74 28.96
N VAL A 525 -2.66 15.47 30.12
CA VAL A 525 -3.43 16.44 30.93
C VAL A 525 -2.58 17.17 31.98
N GLY A 526 -1.26 17.00 31.92
CA GLY A 526 -0.30 17.54 32.89
C GLY A 526 0.12 16.53 33.98
N GLY A 527 1.20 16.85 34.69
CA GLY A 527 1.73 15.98 35.76
C GLY A 527 2.19 14.60 35.30
N GLY A 528 2.53 14.45 34.02
CA GLY A 528 2.91 13.15 33.43
C GLY A 528 1.75 12.19 33.21
N ARG A 529 0.50 12.67 33.17
CA ARG A 529 -0.71 11.86 33.01
C ARG A 529 -1.41 12.08 31.67
N PHE A 530 -2.14 11.07 31.20
CA PHE A 530 -2.98 11.11 30.00
C PHE A 530 -4.47 11.08 30.31
N ALA A 531 -4.90 10.46 31.42
CA ALA A 531 -6.31 10.23 31.77
C ALA A 531 -7.13 9.50 30.67
N PRO A 532 -6.82 8.23 30.36
CA PRO A 532 -7.39 7.51 29.22
C PRO A 532 -8.92 7.27 29.31
N ASN A 533 -9.49 7.25 30.52
CA ASN A 533 -10.92 6.99 30.73
C ASN A 533 -11.79 8.25 30.77
N ASP A 534 -11.19 9.43 30.72
CA ASP A 534 -11.94 10.68 30.73
C ASP A 534 -12.61 10.89 29.35
N PRO A 535 -13.83 11.47 29.31
CA PRO A 535 -14.48 11.80 28.05
C PRO A 535 -13.69 12.87 27.28
N VAL A 536 -13.77 12.81 25.96
CA VAL A 536 -13.20 13.84 25.07
C VAL A 536 -14.24 14.94 24.83
N SER A 537 -13.83 16.20 24.90
CA SER A 537 -14.71 17.31 24.49
C SER A 537 -14.64 17.57 22.99
N HIS A 538 -15.66 18.21 22.42
CA HIS A 538 -15.66 18.58 21.00
C HIS A 538 -14.43 19.38 20.59
N GLU A 539 -14.03 20.39 21.37
CA GLU A 539 -12.85 21.19 21.03
C GLU A 539 -11.52 20.42 21.11
N GLN A 540 -11.43 19.41 21.98
CA GLN A 540 -10.28 18.52 22.04
C GLN A 540 -10.23 17.61 20.81
N PHE A 541 -11.37 17.02 20.45
CA PHE A 541 -11.47 16.12 19.31
C PHE A 541 -11.17 16.84 17.99
N ILE A 542 -11.81 17.99 17.74
CA ILE A 542 -11.57 18.82 16.55
C ILE A 542 -10.10 19.27 16.46
N THR A 543 -9.47 19.60 17.60
CA THR A 543 -8.05 19.96 17.63
C THR A 543 -7.14 18.81 17.20
N ILE A 544 -7.45 17.57 17.62
CA ILE A 544 -6.69 16.38 17.23
C ILE A 544 -6.86 16.12 15.73
N LEU A 545 -8.08 16.20 15.20
CA LEU A 545 -8.33 16.01 13.76
C LEU A 545 -7.72 17.11 12.89
N SER A 546 -7.71 18.37 13.34
CA SER A 546 -6.98 19.46 12.67
C SER A 546 -5.47 19.18 12.59
N ARG A 547 -4.85 18.68 13.67
CA ARG A 547 -3.44 18.27 13.62
C ARG A 547 -3.23 17.12 12.65
N LEU A 548 -4.17 16.18 12.62
CA LEU A 548 -4.11 15.05 11.71
C LEU A 548 -4.19 15.50 10.26
N GLY A 549 -5.21 16.30 9.91
CA GLY A 549 -5.38 16.83 8.56
C GLY A 549 -4.14 17.60 8.09
N ARG A 550 -3.57 18.47 8.91
CA ARG A 550 -2.31 19.18 8.59
C ARG A 550 -1.07 18.29 8.47
N LYS A 551 -1.10 17.07 9.02
CA LYS A 551 0.01 16.12 8.82
C LYS A 551 -0.11 15.43 7.45
N LEU A 552 -1.33 15.28 6.96
CA LEU A 552 -1.65 14.43 5.81
C LEU A 552 -1.91 15.22 4.54
N ASP A 553 -2.31 16.49 4.62
CA ASP A 553 -2.87 17.19 3.48
C ASP A 553 -2.20 18.55 3.21
N LEU A 554 -1.86 18.78 1.93
CA LEU A 554 -1.20 20.01 1.49
C LEU A 554 -2.11 21.23 1.61
N ASP A 555 -3.40 21.11 1.31
CA ASP A 555 -4.33 22.25 1.33
C ASP A 555 -4.58 22.71 2.77
N LEU A 556 -4.72 21.78 3.72
CA LEU A 556 -4.81 22.08 5.14
C LEU A 556 -3.52 22.69 5.69
N ILE A 557 -2.34 22.25 5.22
CA ILE A 557 -1.06 22.87 5.56
C ILE A 557 -1.01 24.32 5.07
N GLN A 558 -1.37 24.57 3.81
CA GLN A 558 -1.33 25.91 3.22
C GLN A 558 -2.38 26.83 3.85
N THR A 559 -3.59 26.34 4.08
CA THR A 559 -4.66 27.08 4.76
C THR A 559 -4.23 27.50 6.16
N TRP A 560 -3.61 26.59 6.91
CA TRP A 560 -3.09 26.87 8.25
C TRP A 560 -2.03 27.99 8.30
N GLN A 561 -1.20 28.12 7.25
CA GLN A 561 -0.22 29.20 7.15
C GLN A 561 -0.88 30.59 7.03
N ASN A 562 -2.10 30.64 6.50
CA ASN A 562 -2.88 31.87 6.30
C ASN A 562 -3.91 32.12 7.41
N ARG A 563 -3.81 31.41 8.54
CA ARG A 563 -4.79 31.53 9.63
C ARG A 563 -4.81 32.94 10.25
N PRO A 564 -5.96 33.40 10.78
CA PRO A 564 -6.07 34.69 11.44
C PRO A 564 -5.15 34.80 12.66
N GLU A 565 -4.64 36.00 12.94
CA GLU A 565 -3.83 36.26 14.14
C GLU A 565 -4.65 36.30 15.43
N ALA A 566 -5.98 36.47 15.32
CA ALA A 566 -6.89 36.56 16.45
C ALA A 566 -8.27 35.96 16.14
N ALA A 567 -8.90 35.39 17.15
CA ALA A 567 -10.25 34.82 17.07
C ALA A 567 -11.30 35.89 16.75
N SER A 568 -12.23 35.58 15.84
CA SER A 568 -13.44 36.36 15.62
C SER A 568 -14.50 36.09 16.71
N ALA A 569 -15.59 36.85 16.73
CA ALA A 569 -16.69 36.66 17.68
C ALA A 569 -17.34 35.26 17.59
N GLU A 570 -17.25 34.62 16.42
CA GLU A 570 -17.74 33.27 16.19
C GLU A 570 -17.03 32.23 17.06
N TYR A 571 -15.76 32.46 17.39
CA TYR A 571 -14.93 31.51 18.14
C TYR A 571 -14.76 31.87 19.62
N GLN A 572 -15.49 32.86 20.13
CA GLN A 572 -15.28 33.40 21.49
C GLN A 572 -15.51 32.39 22.63
N ASN A 573 -16.28 31.32 22.36
CA ASN A 573 -16.59 30.27 23.33
C ASN A 573 -15.54 29.15 23.37
N TYR A 574 -14.61 29.14 22.40
CA TYR A 574 -13.54 28.16 22.33
C TYR A 574 -12.35 28.57 23.17
N SER A 575 -11.62 27.58 23.67
CA SER A 575 -10.36 27.82 24.34
C SER A 575 -9.33 28.48 23.41
N SER A 576 -8.41 29.27 23.98
CA SER A 576 -7.36 29.95 23.20
C SER A 576 -6.45 29.00 22.43
N TRP A 577 -6.39 27.72 22.82
CA TRP A 577 -5.58 26.68 22.18
C TRP A 577 -6.32 25.88 21.11
N SER A 578 -7.65 25.98 21.02
CA SER A 578 -8.49 25.15 20.14
C SER A 578 -9.05 25.92 18.94
N TRP A 579 -9.35 27.21 19.11
CA TRP A 579 -10.12 27.95 18.10
C TRP A 579 -9.49 27.96 16.70
N GLU A 580 -8.16 28.03 16.56
CA GLU A 580 -7.48 27.99 15.25
C GLU A 580 -7.71 26.65 14.54
N SER A 581 -7.81 25.57 15.32
CA SER A 581 -8.09 24.23 14.77
C SER A 581 -9.52 24.10 14.30
N VAL A 582 -10.45 24.70 15.03
CA VAL A 582 -11.87 24.76 14.63
C VAL A 582 -12.01 25.63 13.40
N TRP A 583 -11.36 26.81 13.38
CA TRP A 583 -11.32 27.69 12.22
C TRP A 583 -10.83 26.96 10.97
N LEU A 584 -9.73 26.20 11.08
CA LEU A 584 -9.17 25.46 9.95
C LEU A 584 -10.18 24.48 9.36
N LEU A 585 -10.79 23.63 10.19
CA LEU A 585 -11.76 22.65 9.69
C LEU A 585 -13.06 23.32 9.21
N ALA A 586 -13.38 24.51 9.71
CA ALA A 586 -14.51 25.31 9.24
C ALA A 586 -14.26 26.01 7.89
N GLN A 587 -13.03 26.02 7.37
CA GLN A 587 -12.74 26.61 6.05
C GLN A 587 -13.15 25.68 4.90
N ASP A 588 -13.43 24.41 5.18
CA ASP A 588 -13.84 23.47 4.17
C ASP A 588 -15.30 23.73 3.74
N GLU A 589 -15.49 24.13 2.48
CA GLU A 589 -16.82 24.43 1.92
C GLU A 589 -17.71 23.18 1.80
N ASP A 590 -17.11 22.00 1.76
CA ASP A 590 -17.80 20.70 1.69
C ASP A 590 -18.23 20.19 3.08
N GLY A 591 -17.85 20.90 4.15
CA GLY A 591 -18.36 20.70 5.51
C GLY A 591 -17.64 19.61 6.30
N LEU A 592 -16.34 19.75 6.56
CA LEU A 592 -15.66 18.90 7.54
C LEU A 592 -16.37 18.93 8.91
N LEU A 593 -16.78 20.08 9.44
CA LEU A 593 -17.52 20.14 10.71
C LEU A 593 -19.01 19.83 10.53
N TRP A 594 -19.60 19.13 11.52
CA TRP A 594 -21.02 18.75 11.50
C TRP A 594 -22.01 19.92 11.72
N ALA A 595 -21.52 21.09 12.15
CA ALA A 595 -22.30 22.31 12.35
C ALA A 595 -21.38 23.54 12.27
N ALA A 596 -21.96 24.74 12.19
CA ALA A 596 -21.17 25.96 12.22
C ALA A 596 -20.43 26.08 13.58
N PRO A 597 -19.22 26.68 13.64
CA PRO A 597 -18.49 26.83 14.89
C PRO A 597 -19.29 27.50 16.01
N SER A 598 -20.17 28.45 15.68
CA SER A 598 -21.05 29.10 16.67
C SER A 598 -22.14 28.21 17.28
N GLU A 599 -22.42 27.06 16.67
CA GLU A 599 -23.46 26.11 17.06
C GLU A 599 -22.92 24.87 17.79
N ILE A 600 -21.61 24.63 17.70
CA ILE A 600 -20.93 23.54 18.40
C ILE A 600 -20.65 23.98 19.84
N ASP A 601 -21.11 23.20 20.83
CA ASP A 601 -20.69 23.37 22.23
C ASP A 601 -19.25 22.87 22.39
N PRO A 602 -18.24 23.74 22.63
CA PRO A 602 -16.84 23.33 22.71
C PRO A 602 -16.56 22.37 23.88
N ALA A 603 -17.31 22.53 24.98
CA ALA A 603 -17.18 21.72 26.19
C ALA A 603 -18.08 20.48 26.18
N GLY A 604 -18.93 20.33 25.16
CA GLY A 604 -19.78 19.17 24.95
C GLY A 604 -18.96 17.89 24.83
N VAL A 605 -19.51 16.78 25.31
CA VAL A 605 -18.88 15.46 25.26
C VAL A 605 -19.05 14.87 23.87
N THR A 606 -17.94 14.54 23.22
CA THR A 606 -17.94 13.83 21.94
C THR A 606 -18.46 12.40 22.14
N THR A 607 -19.47 12.02 21.38
CA THR A 607 -19.99 10.64 21.29
C THR A 607 -19.16 9.79 20.33
N ARG A 608 -19.35 8.47 20.37
CA ARG A 608 -18.69 7.55 19.42
C ARG A 608 -19.12 7.82 17.99
N GLU A 609 -20.40 8.12 17.76
CA GLU A 609 -20.93 8.40 16.42
C GLU A 609 -20.43 9.72 15.83
N GLU A 610 -20.37 10.80 16.60
CA GLU A 610 -19.76 12.06 16.15
C GLU A 610 -18.29 11.86 15.79
N ALA A 611 -17.58 11.02 16.55
CA ALA A 611 -16.18 10.73 16.29
C ALA A 611 -15.96 9.87 15.05
N ALA A 612 -16.81 8.86 14.81
CA ALA A 612 -16.82 8.09 13.58
C ALA A 612 -17.10 9.01 12.39
N ALA A 613 -18.18 9.79 12.46
CA ALA A 613 -18.59 10.70 11.40
C ALA A 613 -17.46 11.65 10.99
N LEU A 614 -16.96 12.46 11.93
CA LEU A 614 -15.95 13.46 11.60
C LEU A 614 -14.62 12.85 11.14
N THR A 615 -14.24 11.68 11.70
CA THR A 615 -13.06 10.96 11.23
C THR A 615 -13.27 10.44 9.80
N CYS A 616 -14.44 9.88 9.51
CA CYS A 616 -14.80 9.40 8.17
C CYS A 616 -14.80 10.54 7.17
N THR A 617 -15.48 11.65 7.47
CA THR A 617 -15.54 12.84 6.62
C THR A 617 -14.14 13.37 6.31
N LEU A 618 -13.26 13.44 7.31
CA LEU A 618 -11.86 13.82 7.09
C LEU A 618 -11.17 12.82 6.16
N LEU A 619 -11.22 11.52 6.45
CA LEU A 619 -10.52 10.52 5.62
C LEU A 619 -11.04 10.48 4.18
N CYS A 620 -12.35 10.63 3.95
CA CYS A 620 -12.93 10.74 2.62
C CYS A 620 -12.50 12.02 1.91
N LYS A 621 -12.49 13.17 2.60
CA LYS A 621 -12.03 14.46 2.03
C LYS A 621 -10.58 14.37 1.57
N LEU A 622 -9.75 13.67 2.33
CA LEU A 622 -8.34 13.44 2.01
C LEU A 622 -8.13 12.32 0.97
N ASN A 623 -9.20 11.79 0.36
CA ASN A 623 -9.14 10.63 -0.53
C ASN A 623 -8.44 9.39 0.07
N LEU A 624 -8.35 9.29 1.41
CA LEU A 624 -7.79 8.12 2.10
C LEU A 624 -8.79 6.97 2.18
N LEU A 625 -10.08 7.29 2.11
CA LEU A 625 -11.18 6.36 1.92
C LEU A 625 -12.00 6.84 0.71
N PRO A 626 -12.69 5.94 -0.02
CA PRO A 626 -13.61 6.37 -1.06
C PRO A 626 -14.70 7.26 -0.45
N SER A 627 -15.12 8.29 -1.18
CA SER A 627 -16.25 9.12 -0.77
C SER A 627 -17.54 8.28 -0.79
N LEU A 628 -18.38 8.51 0.22
CA LEU A 628 -19.79 8.13 0.15
C LEU A 628 -20.43 9.05 -0.88
N ILE A 629 -21.05 8.46 -1.92
CA ILE A 629 -21.68 9.18 -3.04
C ILE A 629 -22.84 10.05 -2.56
#